data_AF-I9KBK3-F1
#
_entry.id   AF-I9KBK3-F1
#
_cell.length_a   1.000
_cell.length_b   1.000
_cell.length_c   1.000
_cell.angle_alpha   90.00
_cell.angle_beta   90.00
_cell.angle_gamma   90.00
#
_symmetry.space_group_name_H-M   'P 1'
#
loop_
_entity.id
_entity.type
_entity.pdbx_description
1 polymer ?
#
loop_
_entity_poly.entity_id
_entity_poly.type
_entity_poly.pdbx_seq_one_letter_code
_entity_poly.pdbx_strand_id
1 'polypeptide(L)' 'MLVELGGPDGPLPRSTWSDWQRKGTGPKVIKLPNGQIRVARDDLNAWLDGLTRDPAR' A
#
# COMPACT_ATOMS: atom_id res chain seq x y z
N MET A 1 -6.87 6.23 -5.41
CA MET A 1 -6.19 5.61 -4.26
C MET A 1 -4.80 5.09 -4.61
N LEU A 2 -4.60 4.33 -5.70
CA LEU A 2 -3.24 3.97 -6.15
C LEU A 2 -2.47 5.13 -6.83
N VAL A 3 -3.17 6.12 -7.38
CA VAL A 3 -2.55 7.31 -8.01
C VAL A 3 -1.73 8.16 -7.02
N GLU A 4 -2.10 8.15 -5.74
CA GLU A 4 -1.46 8.96 -4.70
C GLU A 4 -0.24 8.27 -4.06
N LEU A 5 -0.08 6.98 -4.31
CA LEU A 5 1.08 6.22 -3.86
C LEU A 5 1.98 6.15 -5.07
N GLY A 6 3.18 6.74 -5.03
CA GLY A 6 4.04 6.87 -6.20
C GLY A 6 5.31 7.63 -5.88
N GLY A 7 6.31 7.49 -6.73
CA GLY A 7 7.55 8.25 -6.67
C GLY A 7 7.51 9.47 -7.58
N PRO A 8 8.62 10.24 -7.68
CA PRO A 8 8.76 11.33 -8.65
C PRO A 8 8.55 10.86 -10.10
N ASP A 9 8.76 9.57 -10.38
CA ASP A 9 8.60 8.96 -11.71
C ASP A 9 7.15 8.50 -12.02
N GLY A 10 6.20 8.76 -11.12
CA GLY A 10 4.78 8.51 -11.33
C GLY A 10 4.13 7.57 -10.31
N PRO A 11 2.85 7.21 -10.55
CA PRO A 11 2.07 6.42 -9.62
C PRO A 11 2.60 4.99 -9.47
N LEU A 12 2.40 4.41 -8.31
CA LEU A 12 2.84 3.07 -7.93
C LEU A 12 2.21 2.04 -8.88
N PRO A 13 3.02 1.20 -9.53
CA PRO A 13 2.51 0.16 -10.39
C PRO A 13 1.57 -0.79 -9.65
N ARG A 14 0.47 -1.17 -10.31
CA ARG A 14 -0.51 -2.12 -9.76
C ARG A 14 0.12 -3.47 -9.43
N SER A 15 1.15 -3.88 -10.18
CA SER A 15 1.92 -5.10 -9.95
C SER A 15 2.65 -5.05 -8.61
N THR A 16 3.35 -3.95 -8.32
CA THR A 16 4.05 -3.75 -7.03
C THR A 16 3.07 -3.83 -5.86
N TRP A 17 1.92 -3.18 -5.98
CA TRP A 17 0.87 -3.26 -4.97
C TRP A 17 0.33 -4.68 -4.79
N SER A 18 0.08 -5.38 -5.89
CA SER A 18 -0.40 -6.77 -5.87
C SER A 18 0.63 -7.70 -5.24
N ASP A 19 1.92 -7.47 -5.48
CA ASP A 19 3.01 -8.22 -4.88
C ASP A 19 3.09 -8.02 -3.37
N TRP A 20 2.89 -6.80 -2.88
CA TRP A 20 2.85 -6.54 -1.43
C TRP A 20 1.68 -7.24 -0.76
N GLN A 21 0.51 -7.24 -1.40
CA GLN A 21 -0.65 -7.98 -0.89
C GLN A 21 -0.39 -9.48 -0.85
N ARG A 22 0.17 -10.04 -1.93
CA ARG A 22 0.51 -11.46 -2.01
C ARG A 22 1.55 -11.88 -0.99
N LYS A 23 2.55 -11.03 -0.72
CA LYS A 23 3.62 -11.29 0.25
C LYS A 23 3.21 -10.97 1.70
N GLY A 24 2.03 -10.36 1.91
CA GLY A 24 1.60 -9.91 3.22
C GLY A 24 2.45 -8.76 3.79
N THR A 25 3.19 -8.05 2.94
CA THR A 25 4.10 -6.97 3.34
C THR A 25 3.49 -5.57 3.18
N GLY A 26 2.25 -5.48 2.70
CA GLY A 26 1.51 -4.22 2.51
C GLY A 26 0.52 -3.93 3.63
N PRO A 27 -0.13 -2.75 3.60
CA PRO A 27 -1.16 -2.39 4.57
C PRO A 27 -2.41 -3.25 4.38
N LYS A 28 -3.26 -3.31 5.42
CA LYS A 28 -4.54 -4.01 5.35
C LYS A 28 -5.45 -3.39 4.30
N VAL A 29 -6.12 -4.23 3.53
CA VAL A 29 -7.01 -3.78 2.44
C VAL A 29 -8.40 -4.37 2.56
N ILE A 30 -9.36 -3.61 2.05
CA ILE A 30 -10.75 -4.01 1.92
C ILE A 30 -11.06 -4.11 0.44
N LYS A 31 -11.49 -5.30 0.01
CA LYS A 31 -11.99 -5.53 -1.34
C LYS A 31 -13.49 -5.22 -1.35
N LEU A 32 -13.88 -4.22 -2.11
CA LEU A 32 -15.28 -3.86 -2.28
C LEU A 32 -15.96 -4.82 -3.28
N PRO A 33 -17.28 -5.03 -3.19
CA PRO A 33 -18.03 -5.91 -4.11
C PRO A 33 -17.88 -5.51 -5.58
N ASN A 34 -17.64 -4.23 -5.87
CA ASN A 34 -17.41 -3.69 -7.20
C ASN A 34 -15.97 -3.95 -7.75
N GLY A 35 -15.16 -4.75 -7.05
CA GLY A 35 -13.79 -5.08 -7.45
C GLY A 35 -12.76 -3.99 -7.15
N GLN A 36 -13.16 -2.86 -6.57
CA GLN A 36 -12.23 -1.84 -6.12
C GLN A 36 -11.54 -2.26 -4.82
N ILE A 37 -10.28 -1.86 -4.68
CA ILE A 37 -9.50 -2.04 -3.46
C ILE A 37 -9.45 -0.70 -2.74
N ARG A 38 -9.70 -0.73 -1.43
CA ARG A 38 -9.56 0.40 -0.52
C ARG A 38 -8.61 0.03 0.61
N VAL A 39 -7.90 1.02 1.12
CA VAL A 39 -7.08 0.94 2.33
C VAL A 39 -7.59 1.99 3.29
N ALA A 40 -7.77 1.66 4.57
CA ALA A 40 -8.09 2.69 5.55
C ALA A 40 -6.87 3.61 5.70
N ARG A 41 -7.08 4.93 5.81
CA ARG A 41 -5.96 5.88 5.89
C ARG A 41 -5.08 5.60 7.11
N ASP A 42 -5.68 5.22 8.23
CA ASP A 42 -4.97 4.91 9.47
C ASP A 42 -4.11 3.64 9.33
N ASP A 43 -4.64 2.59 8.69
CA ASP A 43 -3.86 1.37 8.40
C ASP A 43 -2.68 1.67 7.46
N LEU A 44 -2.89 2.55 6.47
CA LEU A 44 -1.81 2.99 5.57
C LEU A 44 -0.73 3.76 6.33
N ASN A 45 -1.11 4.70 7.18
CA ASN A 45 -0.18 5.49 7.98
C ASN A 45 0.59 4.62 8.96
N ALA A 46 -0.08 3.72 9.70
CA ALA A 46 0.57 2.81 10.64
C ALA A 46 1.60 1.90 9.94
N TRP A 47 1.30 1.46 8.71
CA TRP A 47 2.24 0.69 7.90
C TRP A 47 3.45 1.53 7.46
N LEU A 48 3.24 2.75 6.97
CA LEU A 48 4.33 3.66 6.60
C LEU A 48 5.22 4.05 7.78
N ASP A 49 4.62 4.27 8.94
CA ASP A 49 5.34 4.54 10.19
C ASP A 49 6.20 3.35 10.60
N GLY A 50 5.68 2.13 10.44
CA GLY A 50 6.43 0.90 10.67
C GLY A 50 7.65 0.75 9.77
N LEU A 51 7.54 1.14 8.49
CA LEU A 51 8.67 1.13 7.55
C LEU A 51 9.69 2.24 7.82
N THR A 52 9.23 3.41 8.28
CA THR A 52 10.10 4.56 8.55
C THR A 52 10.89 4.38 9.86
N ARG A 53 10.31 3.67 10.84
CA ARG A 53 10.95 3.37 12.14
C ARG A 53 11.87 2.16 12.12
N ASP A 54 11.97 1.43 11.02
CA ASP A 54 12.96 0.38 10.84
C ASP A 54 14.10 0.88 9.94
N PRO A 55 15.15 1.54 10.50
CA PRO A 55 16.28 2.02 9.72
C PRO A 55 17.20 0.88 9.22
N ALA A 56 16.84 -0.41 9.37
CA ALA A 56 17.75 -1.54 9.20
C ALA A 56 17.34 -2.58 8.16
N ARG A 57 16.53 -2.24 7.15
CA ARG A 57 16.30 -3.10 5.98
C ARG A 57 17.10 -2.69 4.74
#